data_AF-A0A731Y8L2-F1
#
_entry.id   AF-A0A731Y8L2-F1
#
_cell.length_a   1.000
_cell.length_b   1.000
_cell.length_c   1.000
_cell.angle_alpha   90.00
_cell.angle_beta   90.00
_cell.angle_gamma   90.00
#
_symmetry.space_group_name_H-M   'P 1'
#
loop_
_entity.id
_entity.type
_entity.pdbx_description
1 polymer ?
#
loop_
_entity_poly.entity_id
_entity_poly.type
_entity_poly.pdbx_seq_one_letter_code
_entity_poly.pdbx_strand_id
1 'polypeptide(L)' 'MIYKKFRLDINGLRAFALISVVLYHFGVPYVSGGFIGVDVFFVISGFLMTGIVLERV' A
#
# COMPACT_ATOMS: atom_id res chain seq x y z
N MET A 1 9.95 -24.09 -7.47
CA MET A 1 10.29 -22.71 -7.89
C MET A 1 8.99 -21.93 -7.95
N ILE A 2 8.56 -21.39 -6.81
CA ILE A 2 7.27 -20.68 -6.71
C ILE A 2 7.45 -19.32 -7.37
N TYR A 3 6.88 -19.16 -8.57
CA TYR A 3 6.79 -17.85 -9.20
C TYR A 3 5.81 -17.01 -8.37
N LYS A 4 6.34 -16.24 -7.41
CA LYS A 4 5.59 -15.22 -6.70
C LYS A 4 5.08 -14.22 -7.75
N LYS A 5 3.83 -14.39 -8.18
CA LYS A 5 3.22 -13.55 -9.20
C LYS A 5 3.26 -12.12 -8.70
N PHE A 6 4.06 -11.27 -9.35
CA PHE A 6 4.16 -9.87 -8.98
C PHE A 6 2.82 -9.19 -9.28
N ARG A 7 2.03 -8.96 -8.22
CA ARG A 7 0.70 -8.36 -8.33
C ARG A 7 0.82 -6.86 -8.50
N LEU A 8 0.95 -6.44 -9.75
CA LEU A 8 1.06 -5.03 -10.13
C LEU A 8 -0.13 -4.22 -9.61
N ASP A 9 -1.33 -4.81 -9.57
CA ASP A 9 -2.55 -4.14 -9.07
C ASP A 9 -2.43 -3.74 -7.60
N ILE A 10 -1.94 -4.67 -6.76
CA ILE A 10 -1.81 -4.45 -5.30
C ILE A 10 -0.67 -3.49 -4.99
N ASN A 11 0.44 -3.61 -5.73
CA ASN A 11 1.55 -2.68 -5.60
C ASN A 11 1.19 -1.28 -6.11
N GLY A 12 0.37 -1.17 -7.16
CA GLY A 12 -0.20 0.08 -7.64
C GLY A 12 -1.11 0.74 -6.60
N LEU A 13 -1.96 -0.04 -5.93
CA LEU A 13 -2.82 0.48 -4.86
C LEU A 13 -2.01 1.00 -3.65
N ARG A 14 -0.92 0.30 -3.30
CA ARG A 14 0.05 0.78 -2.29
C ARG A 14 0.74 2.07 -2.73
N ALA A 15 1.16 2.16 -3.98
CA ALA A 15 1.78 3.37 -4.52
C ALA A 15 0.81 4.55 -4.49
N PHE A 16 -0.46 4.34 -4.86
CA PHE A 16 -1.50 5.36 -4.80
C PHE A 16 -1.74 5.84 -3.37
N ALA A 17 -1.81 4.91 -2.41
CA ALA A 17 -1.95 5.24 -0.99
C ALA A 17 -0.76 6.10 -0.50
N LEU A 18 0.48 5.75 -0.85
CA LEU A 18 1.67 6.52 -0.54
C LEU A 18 1.64 7.93 -1.16
N ILE A 19 1.25 8.05 -2.44
CA ILE A 19 1.16 9.35 -3.14
C ILE A 19 0.17 10.27 -2.42
N SER A 20 -0.98 9.74 -2.01
CA SER A 20 -1.98 10.49 -1.25
C SER A 20 -1.42 11.06 0.06
N VAL A 21 -0.64 10.26 0.81
CA VAL A 21 0.03 10.68 2.05
C VAL A 21 1.07 11.77 1.79
N VAL A 22 1.86 11.61 0.72
CA VAL A 22 2.88 12.58 0.33
C VAL A 22 2.22 13.91 -0.02
N LEU A 23 1.22 13.92 -0.90
CA LEU A 23 0.50 15.14 -1.28
C LEU A 23 -0.14 15.86 -0.08
N TYR A 24 -0.66 15.11 0.89
CA TYR A 24 -1.15 15.66 2.16
C TYR A 24 -0.05 16.37 2.96
N HIS A 25 1.13 15.76 3.11
CA HIS A 25 2.26 16.37 3.83
C HIS A 25 2.82 17.62 3.16
N PHE A 26 2.77 17.69 1.83
CA PHE A 26 3.18 18.87 1.07
C PHE A 26 2.12 19.99 1.05
N GLY A 27 0.99 19.81 1.73
CA GLY A 27 -0.06 20.84 1.83
C GLY A 27 -0.75 21.13 0.50
N VAL A 28 -0.81 20.14 -0.39
CA VAL A 28 -1.45 20.31 -1.71
C VAL A 28 -2.95 20.60 -1.50
N PRO A 29 -3.49 21.66 -2.14
CA PRO A 29 -4.91 22.00 -2.01
C PRO A 29 -5.77 20.83 -2.48
N TYR A 30 -6.95 20.67 -1.86
CA TYR A 30 -7.91 19.58 -2.10
C TYR A 30 -7.50 18.18 -1.60
N VAL A 31 -6.36 18.03 -0.92
CA VAL A 31 -5.87 16.73 -0.43
C VAL A 31 -5.96 16.59 1.09
N SER A 32 -6.99 17.15 1.73
CA SER A 32 -7.15 17.15 3.20
C SER A 32 -7.32 15.76 3.84
N GLY A 33 -7.73 14.76 3.05
CA GLY A 33 -7.91 13.37 3.51
C GLY A 33 -6.73 12.44 3.23
N GLY A 34 -5.59 12.95 2.74
CA GLY A 34 -4.51 12.07 2.28
C GLY A 34 -3.82 11.24 3.38
N PHE A 35 -4.01 11.59 4.65
CA PHE A 35 -3.57 10.79 5.81
C PHE A 35 -4.18 9.37 5.83
N ILE A 36 -5.37 9.17 5.26
CA ILE A 36 -6.03 7.86 5.15
C ILE A 36 -5.18 6.87 4.35
N GLY A 37 -4.32 7.37 3.45
CA GLY A 37 -3.39 6.54 2.69
C GLY A 37 -2.41 5.76 3.57
N VAL A 38 -2.13 6.22 4.79
CA VAL A 38 -1.28 5.52 5.75
C VAL A 38 -1.93 4.19 6.17
N ASP A 39 -3.19 4.25 6.59
CA ASP A 39 -3.94 3.07 7.05
C ASP A 39 -4.10 2.06 5.91
N VAL A 40 -4.48 2.54 4.73
CA VAL A 40 -4.65 1.69 3.53
C VAL A 40 -3.34 1.00 3.15
N PHE A 41 -2.21 1.72 3.16
CA PHE A 41 -0.91 1.14 2.83
C PHE A 41 -0.51 0.03 3.80
N PHE A 42 -0.67 0.25 5.11
CA PHE A 42 -0.28 -0.72 6.13
C PHE A 42 -1.19 -1.94 6.16
N VAL A 43 -2.51 -1.77 5.97
CA VAL A 43 -3.44 -2.90 5.90
C VAL A 43 -3.12 -3.81 4.72
N ILE A 44 -2.91 -3.24 3.51
CA ILE A 44 -2.57 -4.02 2.32
C ILE A 44 -1.23 -4.74 2.50
N SER A 45 -0.23 -4.03 3.04
CA SER A 45 1.11 -4.59 3.25
C SER A 45 1.08 -5.72 4.28
N GLY A 46 0.33 -5.54 5.39
CA GLY A 46 0.13 -6.55 6.42
C GLY A 46 -0.55 -7.80 5.86
N PHE A 47 -1.65 -7.65 5.11
CA PHE A 47 -2.34 -8.76 4.45
C PHE A 47 -1.39 -9.57 3.54
N LEU A 48 -0.62 -8.87 2.69
CA LEU A 48 0.30 -9.52 1.77
C LEU A 48 1.45 -10.24 2.50
N MET A 49 2.01 -9.59 3.53
CA MET A 49 3.13 -10.12 4.30
C MET A 49 2.72 -11.33 5.11
N THR A 50 1.54 -11.32 5.74
CA THR A 50 0.96 -12.49 6.41
C THR A 50 0.78 -13.66 5.44
N GLY A 51 0.26 -13.42 4.23
CA GLY A 51 0.14 -14.47 3.21
C GLY A 51 1.50 -15.06 2.81
N ILE A 52 2.53 -14.23 2.67
CA ILE A 52 3.91 -14.69 2.37
C ILE A 52 4.48 -15.51 3.52
N VAL A 53 4.24 -15.11 4.77
CA VAL A 53 4.71 -15.85 5.95
C VAL A 53 4.02 -17.21 6.03
N LEU A 54 2.71 -17.25 5.85
CA LEU A 54 1.93 -18.50 5.86
C LEU A 54 2.30 -19.45 4.72
N GLU A 55 2.65 -18.94 3.53
CA GLU A 55 3.15 -19.77 2.43
C GLU A 55 4.54 -20.35 2.72
N ARG A 56 5.34 -19.66 3.54
CA ARG A 56 6.73 -20.03 3.84
C ARG A 56 6.86 -21.02 5.00
N VAL A 57 5.84 -21.13 5.84
CA VAL A 57 5.75 -22.10 6.95
C VAL A 57 5.21 -23.42 6.42
#